data_AF-A0A7S0Z1W9-F1
#
_entry.id   AF-A0A7S0Z1W9-F1
#
_cell.length_a   1.000
_cell.length_b   1.000
_cell.length_c   1.000
_cell.angle_alpha   90.00
_cell.angle_beta   90.00
_cell.angle_gamma   90.00
#
_symmetry.space_group_name_H-M   'P 1'
#
loop_
_entity.id
_entity.type
_entity.pdbx_description
1 polymer ?
#
loop_
_entity_poly.entity_id
_entity_poly.type
_entity_poly.pdbx_seq_one_letter_code
_entity_poly.pdbx_strand_id
1 'polypeptide(L)'
;PTTSPAPADPSTCGAYSLVATLSGSSLPNPVVSSASSPLKATFTSDSSIRSRGFLAFFSGASAPPPATTGCDNGAPLTAFAGTVTDGPGDYPNNANCRWTLAPEGASSVTVKFTSLATEGGWDFVTVEACPDAACASPLSAETFTGGYTRPPTFTSNTGFVRVTLTSDGSVRRAGFTAVYTGGAVLGCADEAEAAVRPMGLITDGDGKYPNYEYCEWVLAPPGGGGGGVRLEFVDFQTEAFYDFLDIEECADGAAGARRGLPAAGGAHKRGGRHA
;
A
#
# COMPACT_ATOMS: atom_id res chain seq x y z
N PRO A 1 19.14 35.37 -6.09
CA PRO A 1 18.56 34.01 -6.15
C PRO A 1 18.84 33.27 -4.84
N THR A 2 17.92 33.37 -3.89
CA THR A 2 17.94 32.59 -2.65
C THR A 2 17.58 31.15 -3.00
N THR A 3 18.56 30.26 -2.96
CA THR A 3 18.33 28.82 -3.03
C THR A 3 17.54 28.43 -1.77
N SER A 4 16.26 28.10 -1.96
CA SER A 4 15.48 27.43 -0.92
C SER A 4 16.25 26.19 -0.45
N PRO A 5 16.37 25.93 0.86
CA PRO A 5 16.89 24.64 1.31
C PRO A 5 16.02 23.53 0.71
N ALA A 6 16.66 22.42 0.32
CA ALA A 6 15.94 21.20 -0.04
C ALA A 6 15.02 20.83 1.14
N PRO A 7 13.79 20.33 0.88
CA PRO A 7 12.96 19.80 1.94
C PRO A 7 13.75 18.75 2.70
N ALA A 8 13.62 18.74 4.03
CA ALA A 8 14.21 17.69 4.86
C ALA A 8 13.72 16.34 4.34
N ASP A 9 14.62 15.35 4.28
CA ASP A 9 14.26 14.00 3.92
C ASP A 9 13.22 13.49 4.94
N PRO A 10 11.97 13.21 4.51
CA PRO A 10 10.90 12.79 5.42
C PRO A 10 11.20 11.45 6.11
N SER A 11 12.27 10.75 5.70
CA SER A 11 12.78 9.54 6.37
C SER A 11 13.65 9.80 7.61
N THR A 12 14.06 11.05 7.85
CA THR A 12 14.99 11.36 8.95
C THR A 12 14.27 11.63 10.27
N CYS A 13 13.94 10.55 10.97
CA CYS A 13 13.48 10.60 12.36
C CYS A 13 14.64 10.30 13.33
N GLY A 14 14.81 11.09 14.38
CA GLY A 14 15.84 10.87 15.40
C GLY A 14 15.48 9.78 16.40
N ALA A 15 14.19 9.55 16.65
CA ALA A 15 13.70 8.44 17.46
C ALA A 15 12.27 8.02 17.10
N TYR A 16 12.03 6.72 17.06
CA TYR A 16 10.70 6.13 16.94
C TYR A 16 10.21 5.63 18.31
N SER A 17 8.89 5.66 18.53
CA SER A 17 8.24 5.11 19.71
C SER A 17 7.21 4.06 19.28
N LEU A 18 7.26 2.88 19.90
CA LEU A 18 6.33 1.79 19.61
C LEU A 18 4.88 2.20 19.86
N VAL A 19 4.03 2.00 18.86
CA VAL A 19 2.58 2.25 18.89
C VAL A 19 1.80 0.94 18.98
N ALA A 20 2.20 -0.06 18.21
CA ALA A 20 1.54 -1.35 18.19
C ALA A 20 2.53 -2.47 17.84
N THR A 21 2.33 -3.63 18.46
CA THR A 21 2.96 -4.90 18.09
C THR A 21 1.84 -5.84 17.68
N LEU A 22 1.85 -6.26 16.42
CA LEU A 22 0.77 -7.05 15.82
C LEU A 22 1.27 -8.47 15.52
N SER A 23 0.47 -9.49 15.86
CA SER A 23 0.75 -10.89 15.49
C SER A 23 -0.52 -11.73 15.43
N GLY A 24 -0.45 -12.90 14.79
CA GLY A 24 -1.55 -13.85 14.66
C GLY A 24 -2.39 -13.63 13.40
N SER A 25 -3.67 -14.02 13.45
CA SER A 25 -4.56 -14.09 12.26
C SER A 25 -5.82 -13.23 12.35
N SER A 26 -5.97 -12.43 13.40
CA SER A 26 -7.04 -11.43 13.48
C SER A 26 -6.64 -10.19 12.68
N LEU A 27 -7.53 -9.70 11.80
CA LEU A 27 -7.30 -8.46 11.07
C LEU A 27 -7.17 -7.28 12.06
N PRO A 28 -6.02 -6.58 12.12
CA PRO A 28 -5.81 -5.49 13.05
C PRO A 28 -6.68 -4.27 12.74
N ASN A 29 -6.98 -3.48 13.77
CA ASN A 29 -7.56 -2.15 13.57
C ASN A 29 -6.56 -1.24 12.84
N PRO A 30 -7.03 -0.27 12.04
CA PRO A 30 -6.14 0.71 11.41
C PRO A 30 -5.30 1.45 12.45
N VAL A 31 -4.01 1.61 12.17
CA VAL A 31 -3.10 2.43 12.99
C VAL A 31 -3.03 3.81 12.36
N VAL A 32 -3.26 4.85 13.16
CA VAL A 32 -3.25 6.24 12.71
C VAL A 32 -2.28 7.00 13.58
N SER A 33 -1.35 7.74 12.96
CA SER A 33 -0.39 8.56 13.70
C SER A 33 -1.09 9.67 14.49
N SER A 34 -0.53 10.02 15.64
CA SER A 34 -1.09 11.03 16.54
C SER A 34 -0.85 12.49 16.08
N ALA A 35 0.12 12.71 15.18
CA ALA A 35 0.41 14.01 14.57
C ALA A 35 0.85 13.87 13.09
N SER A 36 1.46 14.90 12.52
CA SER A 36 2.17 14.92 11.22
C SER A 36 3.39 14.00 11.17
N SER A 37 3.38 12.88 11.89
CA SER A 37 4.53 12.01 12.10
C SER A 37 4.53 10.87 11.09
N PRO A 38 5.68 10.57 10.47
CA PRO A 38 5.89 9.31 9.79
C PRO A 38 5.62 8.12 10.70
N LEU A 39 5.16 7.03 10.11
CA LEU A 39 5.14 5.71 10.76
C LEU A 39 6.27 4.87 10.19
N LYS A 40 6.87 4.03 11.04
CA LYS A 40 7.77 2.98 10.63
C LYS A 40 7.12 1.64 10.92
N ALA A 41 7.03 0.80 9.90
CA ALA A 41 6.53 -0.56 10.03
C ALA A 41 7.70 -1.53 9.90
N THR A 42 7.91 -2.39 10.88
CA THR A 42 8.98 -3.39 10.90
C THR A 42 8.37 -4.78 11.03
N PHE A 43 8.54 -5.61 10.00
CA PHE A 43 8.17 -7.02 10.07
C PHE A 43 9.37 -7.86 10.47
N THR A 44 9.20 -8.79 11.40
CA THR A 44 10.23 -9.75 11.80
C THR A 44 9.62 -11.14 11.97
N SER A 45 10.26 -12.15 11.36
CA SER A 45 9.89 -13.55 11.54
C SER A 45 10.97 -14.38 12.22
N ASP A 46 10.54 -15.44 12.89
CA ASP A 46 11.38 -16.35 13.64
C ASP A 46 11.96 -17.48 12.76
N SER A 47 12.50 -18.51 13.40
CA SER A 47 13.10 -19.67 12.73
C SER A 47 12.11 -20.69 12.14
N SER A 48 10.80 -20.53 12.37
CA SER A 48 9.79 -21.56 12.15
C SER A 48 8.50 -21.07 11.47
N ILE A 49 7.30 -21.19 12.04
CA ILE A 49 6.03 -21.33 11.31
C ILE A 49 5.75 -20.17 10.34
N ARG A 50 5.56 -20.48 9.05
CA ARG A 50 5.26 -19.48 8.03
C ARG A 50 3.77 -19.41 7.67
N SER A 51 3.25 -18.19 7.65
CA SER A 51 1.86 -17.86 7.31
C SER A 51 1.81 -16.91 6.11
N ARG A 52 0.61 -16.46 5.70
CA ARG A 52 0.40 -15.70 4.45
C ARG A 52 0.85 -14.23 4.52
N GLY A 53 1.31 -13.79 5.69
CA GLY A 53 1.81 -12.44 5.86
C GLY A 53 0.71 -11.41 6.01
N PHE A 54 1.01 -10.19 5.63
CA PHE A 54 0.08 -9.07 5.65
C PHE A 54 0.08 -8.31 4.33
N LEU A 55 -1.02 -7.59 4.13
CA LEU A 55 -1.16 -6.60 3.07
C LEU A 55 -1.82 -5.39 3.69
N ALA A 56 -1.22 -4.22 3.57
CA ALA A 56 -1.76 -3.01 4.18
C ALA A 56 -1.62 -1.80 3.27
N PHE A 57 -2.64 -0.95 3.27
CA PHE A 57 -2.58 0.38 2.66
C PHE A 57 -1.89 1.34 3.60
N PHE A 58 -1.03 2.20 3.06
CA PHE A 58 -0.67 3.44 3.72
C PHE A 58 -1.25 4.63 2.96
N SER A 59 -1.73 5.62 3.71
CA SER A 59 -2.29 6.88 3.18
C SER A 59 -2.08 8.02 4.20
N GLY A 60 -2.51 9.24 3.86
CA GLY A 60 -2.59 10.32 4.84
C GLY A 60 -3.62 10.03 5.95
N ALA A 61 -3.35 10.44 7.20
CA ALA A 61 -4.15 10.03 8.37
C ALA A 61 -5.66 10.32 8.24
N SER A 62 -6.00 11.45 7.62
CA SER A 62 -7.37 11.94 7.50
C SER A 62 -8.20 11.25 6.42
N ALA A 63 -7.61 10.41 5.57
CA ALA A 63 -8.32 9.76 4.46
C ALA A 63 -8.13 8.24 4.49
N PRO A 64 -9.20 7.44 4.68
CA PRO A 64 -9.14 6.01 4.43
C PRO A 64 -8.86 5.76 2.93
N PRO A 65 -8.29 4.60 2.57
CA PRO A 65 -8.18 4.20 1.17
C PRO A 65 -9.55 4.26 0.49
N PRO A 66 -9.68 4.88 -0.69
CA PRO A 66 -10.95 4.95 -1.37
C PRO A 66 -11.39 3.56 -1.81
N ALA A 67 -12.68 3.29 -1.64
CA ALA A 67 -13.31 2.04 -2.06
C ALA A 67 -14.51 2.33 -2.97
N THR A 68 -14.71 1.50 -3.98
CA THR A 68 -15.92 1.57 -4.81
C THR A 68 -17.12 1.00 -4.08
N THR A 69 -18.31 1.55 -4.35
CA THR A 69 -19.57 0.97 -3.90
C THR A 69 -20.42 0.63 -5.13
N GLY A 70 -20.56 -0.66 -5.42
CA GLY A 70 -21.51 -1.19 -6.40
C GLY A 70 -20.96 -1.41 -7.81
N CYS A 71 -21.87 -1.80 -8.69
CA CYS A 71 -21.67 -2.07 -10.11
C CYS A 71 -21.44 -0.75 -10.85
N ASP A 72 -20.24 -0.56 -11.40
CA ASP A 72 -19.73 0.65 -12.06
C ASP A 72 -19.28 1.79 -11.13
N ASN A 73 -18.19 2.47 -11.50
CA ASN A 73 -17.75 3.70 -10.83
C ASN A 73 -18.18 4.99 -11.54
N GLY A 74 -18.69 4.92 -12.78
CA GLY A 74 -19.10 6.05 -13.60
C GLY A 74 -17.93 6.96 -14.05
N ALA A 75 -17.14 7.44 -13.09
CA ALA A 75 -15.90 8.18 -13.29
C ALA A 75 -14.67 7.31 -12.94
N PRO A 76 -13.51 7.52 -13.60
CA PRO A 76 -12.28 6.81 -13.25
C PRO A 76 -11.84 7.02 -11.80
N LEU A 77 -11.28 5.98 -11.16
CA LEU A 77 -10.64 6.09 -9.85
C LEU A 77 -9.25 6.68 -10.02
N THR A 78 -9.05 7.89 -9.51
CA THR A 78 -7.80 8.65 -9.69
C THR A 78 -6.86 8.59 -8.50
N ALA A 79 -7.33 8.08 -7.35
CA ALA A 79 -6.48 7.90 -6.18
C ALA A 79 -5.36 6.89 -6.48
N PHE A 80 -4.16 7.16 -5.96
CA PHE A 80 -2.97 6.36 -6.26
C PHE A 80 -3.08 4.91 -5.78
N ALA A 81 -3.87 4.64 -4.75
CA ALA A 81 -4.21 3.29 -4.31
C ALA A 81 -5.66 3.24 -3.77
N GLY A 82 -6.27 2.07 -3.76
CA GLY A 82 -7.64 1.89 -3.24
C GLY A 82 -8.19 0.49 -3.44
N THR A 83 -9.46 0.32 -3.14
CA THR A 83 -10.19 -0.95 -3.27
C THR A 83 -11.25 -0.85 -4.38
N VAL A 84 -11.33 -1.89 -5.21
CA VAL A 84 -12.38 -2.09 -6.20
C VAL A 84 -13.13 -3.39 -5.89
N THR A 85 -14.45 -3.33 -5.87
CA THR A 85 -15.35 -4.46 -5.58
C THR A 85 -16.70 -4.25 -6.25
N ASP A 86 -17.36 -5.36 -6.58
CA ASP A 86 -18.77 -5.39 -7.00
C ASP A 86 -19.76 -5.16 -5.84
N GLY A 87 -19.26 -5.13 -4.60
CA GLY A 87 -20.01 -4.78 -3.40
C GLY A 87 -20.30 -5.98 -2.50
N PRO A 88 -21.10 -5.80 -1.45
CA PRO A 88 -21.42 -6.86 -0.52
C PRO A 88 -22.45 -7.85 -1.11
N GLY A 89 -22.29 -9.13 -0.78
CA GLY A 89 -23.22 -10.19 -1.18
C GLY A 89 -22.90 -10.76 -2.56
N ASP A 90 -23.88 -11.43 -3.16
CA ASP A 90 -23.71 -12.01 -4.49
C ASP A 90 -24.00 -10.97 -5.59
N TYR A 91 -23.16 -10.90 -6.64
CA TYR A 91 -23.40 -10.02 -7.80
C TYR A 91 -24.76 -10.28 -8.47
N PRO A 92 -25.33 -9.33 -9.21
CA PRO A 92 -26.59 -9.53 -9.93
C PRO A 92 -26.41 -10.41 -11.18
N ASN A 93 -27.49 -11.07 -11.62
CA ASN A 93 -27.53 -11.71 -12.96
C ASN A 93 -27.47 -10.63 -14.05
N ASN A 94 -26.96 -11.00 -15.22
CA ASN A 94 -26.83 -10.13 -16.40
C ASN A 94 -26.03 -8.85 -16.11
N ALA A 95 -25.06 -8.93 -15.20
CA ALA A 95 -24.17 -7.84 -14.85
C ALA A 95 -23.24 -7.52 -16.02
N ASN A 96 -22.90 -6.24 -16.17
CA ASN A 96 -21.86 -5.74 -17.06
C ASN A 96 -21.26 -4.50 -16.40
N CYS A 97 -20.62 -4.73 -15.25
CA CYS A 97 -20.06 -3.69 -14.39
C CYS A 97 -18.62 -3.41 -14.81
N ARG A 98 -18.20 -2.16 -14.78
CA ARG A 98 -16.91 -1.67 -15.25
C ARG A 98 -16.35 -0.64 -14.29
N TRP A 99 -15.10 -0.85 -13.89
CA TRP A 99 -14.33 0.09 -13.10
C TRP A 99 -13.08 0.48 -13.86
N THR A 100 -12.95 1.77 -14.14
CA THR A 100 -11.72 2.32 -14.71
C THR A 100 -10.82 2.80 -13.58
N LEU A 101 -9.62 2.22 -13.49
CA LEU A 101 -8.53 2.65 -12.61
C LEU A 101 -7.59 3.55 -13.42
N ALA A 102 -7.40 4.79 -12.97
CA ALA A 102 -6.54 5.76 -13.62
C ALA A 102 -5.75 6.56 -12.56
N PRO A 103 -4.91 5.91 -11.75
CA PRO A 103 -4.25 6.54 -10.62
C PRO A 103 -3.34 7.69 -11.10
N GLU A 104 -3.47 8.87 -10.50
CA GLU A 104 -2.82 10.08 -11.01
C GLU A 104 -1.29 9.95 -11.00
N GLY A 105 -0.66 10.23 -12.13
CA GLY A 105 0.79 10.16 -12.30
C GLY A 105 1.38 8.75 -12.35
N ALA A 106 0.56 7.70 -12.29
CA ALA A 106 1.03 6.32 -12.38
C ALA A 106 1.44 5.95 -13.81
N SER A 107 2.61 5.34 -13.98
CA SER A 107 3.06 4.74 -15.25
C SER A 107 2.72 3.25 -15.36
N SER A 108 2.39 2.61 -14.24
CA SER A 108 1.95 1.22 -14.13
C SER A 108 0.88 1.13 -13.05
N VAL A 109 0.05 0.09 -13.11
CA VAL A 109 -0.98 -0.19 -12.10
C VAL A 109 -0.97 -1.66 -11.77
N THR A 110 -0.81 -2.00 -10.49
CA THR A 110 -0.98 -3.37 -9.99
C THR A 110 -2.36 -3.52 -9.37
N VAL A 111 -3.09 -4.55 -9.77
CA VAL A 111 -4.37 -4.98 -9.20
C VAL A 111 -4.16 -6.35 -8.56
N LYS A 112 -4.44 -6.46 -7.26
CA LYS A 112 -4.32 -7.70 -6.49
C LYS A 112 -5.69 -8.07 -5.92
N PHE A 113 -6.24 -9.20 -6.37
CA PHE A 113 -7.49 -9.70 -5.82
C PHE A 113 -7.27 -10.17 -4.37
N THR A 114 -8.23 -9.89 -3.50
CA THR A 114 -8.28 -10.38 -2.12
C THR A 114 -9.38 -11.42 -1.96
N SER A 115 -10.39 -11.39 -2.83
CA SER A 115 -11.39 -12.43 -3.01
C SER A 115 -11.82 -12.47 -4.48
N LEU A 116 -12.05 -13.67 -5.00
CA LEU A 116 -12.65 -13.87 -6.33
C LEU A 116 -13.41 -15.20 -6.35
N ALA A 117 -14.72 -15.10 -6.56
CA ALA A 117 -15.64 -16.23 -6.66
C ALA A 117 -16.77 -15.87 -7.64
N THR A 118 -16.70 -16.40 -8.86
CA THR A 118 -17.78 -16.30 -9.87
C THR A 118 -18.34 -17.67 -10.23
N GLU A 119 -19.43 -17.73 -10.99
CA GLU A 119 -19.83 -18.99 -11.62
C GLU A 119 -18.76 -19.43 -12.62
N GLY A 120 -18.20 -20.62 -12.39
CA GLY A 120 -17.12 -21.15 -13.20
C GLY A 120 -17.56 -21.44 -14.63
N GLY A 121 -16.94 -20.73 -15.59
CA GLY A 121 -17.15 -20.92 -17.02
C GLY A 121 -18.32 -20.13 -17.63
N TRP A 122 -19.04 -19.35 -16.82
CA TRP A 122 -20.23 -18.59 -17.24
C TRP A 122 -20.12 -17.12 -16.87
N ASP A 123 -19.55 -16.83 -15.70
CA ASP A 123 -19.35 -15.47 -15.20
C ASP A 123 -17.86 -15.15 -15.07
N PHE A 124 -17.52 -13.92 -15.43
CA PHE A 124 -16.13 -13.53 -15.69
C PHE A 124 -15.78 -12.19 -15.07
N VAL A 125 -14.59 -12.13 -14.47
CA VAL A 125 -13.91 -10.86 -14.16
C VAL A 125 -12.74 -10.72 -15.13
N THR A 126 -12.79 -9.72 -16.00
CA THR A 126 -11.73 -9.39 -16.95
C THR A 126 -10.99 -8.15 -16.49
N VAL A 127 -9.65 -8.23 -16.44
CA VAL A 127 -8.76 -7.11 -16.13
C VAL A 127 -7.96 -6.77 -17.37
N GLU A 128 -8.04 -5.52 -17.80
CA GLU A 128 -7.52 -5.03 -19.08
C GLU A 128 -6.49 -3.92 -18.83
N ALA A 129 -5.29 -4.05 -19.41
CA ALA A 129 -4.34 -2.94 -19.49
C ALA A 129 -4.75 -2.02 -20.64
N CYS A 130 -4.90 -0.73 -20.35
CA CYS A 130 -5.46 0.23 -21.29
C CYS A 130 -4.44 1.30 -21.69
N PRO A 131 -4.48 1.83 -22.92
CA PRO A 131 -3.61 2.96 -23.30
C PRO A 131 -4.05 4.28 -22.65
N ASP A 132 -5.34 4.41 -22.34
CA ASP A 132 -5.98 5.57 -21.72
C ASP A 132 -7.22 5.16 -20.91
N ALA A 133 -7.85 6.12 -20.22
CA ALA A 133 -9.04 5.89 -19.40
C ALA A 133 -10.29 5.49 -20.20
N ALA A 134 -10.37 5.84 -21.50
CA ALA A 134 -11.49 5.45 -22.36
C ALA A 134 -11.40 3.97 -22.73
N CYS A 135 -10.19 3.40 -22.75
CA CYS A 135 -9.88 1.98 -22.97
C CYS A 135 -10.73 1.37 -24.10
N ALA A 136 -10.70 2.04 -25.26
CA ALA A 136 -11.39 1.59 -26.47
C ALA A 136 -10.64 0.45 -27.17
N SER A 137 -9.33 0.30 -26.93
CA SER A 137 -8.49 -0.76 -27.47
C SER A 137 -7.48 -1.22 -26.41
N PRO A 138 -7.88 -2.17 -25.55
CA PRO A 138 -7.00 -2.78 -24.55
C PRO A 138 -5.71 -3.33 -25.17
N LEU A 139 -4.60 -3.17 -24.46
CA LEU A 139 -3.28 -3.66 -24.87
C LEU A 139 -3.07 -5.13 -24.49
N SER A 140 -3.60 -5.53 -23.34
CA SER A 140 -3.63 -6.91 -22.85
C SER A 140 -4.83 -7.11 -21.94
N ALA A 141 -5.25 -8.35 -21.77
CA ALA A 141 -6.34 -8.70 -20.87
C ALA A 141 -6.09 -10.07 -20.23
N GLU A 142 -6.51 -10.21 -18.98
CA GLU A 142 -6.63 -11.49 -18.29
C GLU A 142 -8.09 -11.69 -17.86
N THR A 143 -8.60 -12.90 -17.98
CA THR A 143 -9.98 -13.23 -17.62
C THR A 143 -10.00 -14.35 -16.59
N PHE A 144 -10.71 -14.11 -15.50
CA PHE A 144 -10.82 -14.99 -14.35
C PHE A 144 -12.25 -15.50 -14.20
N THR A 145 -12.40 -16.75 -13.75
CA THR A 145 -13.71 -17.36 -13.50
C THR A 145 -13.61 -18.45 -12.43
N GLY A 146 -14.69 -18.71 -11.70
CA GLY A 146 -14.71 -19.66 -10.59
C GLY A 146 -14.16 -19.08 -9.29
N GLY A 147 -13.73 -19.95 -8.37
CA GLY A 147 -13.22 -19.56 -7.05
C GLY A 147 -11.72 -19.80 -6.88
N TYR A 148 -11.03 -18.86 -6.22
CA TYR A 148 -9.57 -18.90 -6.05
C TYR A 148 -9.19 -18.92 -4.56
N THR A 149 -8.43 -19.93 -4.15
CA THR A 149 -7.82 -20.00 -2.81
C THR A 149 -6.63 -19.06 -2.67
N ARG A 150 -5.94 -18.80 -3.78
CA ARG A 150 -4.92 -17.76 -3.92
C ARG A 150 -5.36 -16.84 -5.05
N PRO A 151 -6.02 -15.72 -4.74
CA PRO A 151 -6.50 -14.82 -5.77
C PRO A 151 -5.34 -14.26 -6.63
N PRO A 152 -5.59 -13.99 -7.91
CA PRO A 152 -4.56 -13.55 -8.85
C PRO A 152 -4.11 -12.10 -8.65
N THR A 153 -2.98 -11.76 -9.25
CA THR A 153 -2.46 -10.39 -9.36
C THR A 153 -2.25 -10.09 -10.85
N PHE A 154 -2.64 -8.89 -11.27
CA PHE A 154 -2.42 -8.36 -12.62
C PHE A 154 -1.61 -7.07 -12.52
N THR A 155 -0.58 -6.91 -13.35
CA THR A 155 0.21 -5.66 -13.42
C THR A 155 0.19 -5.12 -14.83
N SER A 156 -0.33 -3.90 -14.98
CA SER A 156 -0.26 -3.14 -16.22
C SER A 156 1.06 -2.37 -16.31
N ASN A 157 1.61 -2.28 -17.52
CA ASN A 157 2.73 -1.39 -17.85
C ASN A 157 2.24 0.00 -18.32
N THR A 158 0.97 0.32 -18.09
CA THR A 158 0.38 1.64 -18.32
C THR A 158 -0.30 2.15 -17.04
N GLY A 159 -0.56 3.46 -16.98
CA GLY A 159 -1.31 4.09 -15.88
C GLY A 159 -2.81 3.82 -15.87
N PHE A 160 -3.33 2.97 -16.76
CA PHE A 160 -4.77 2.77 -16.94
C PHE A 160 -5.12 1.28 -16.96
N VAL A 161 -6.09 0.90 -16.15
CA VAL A 161 -6.64 -0.46 -16.10
C VAL A 161 -8.17 -0.40 -16.10
N ARG A 162 -8.82 -1.31 -16.82
CA ARG A 162 -10.26 -1.54 -16.68
C ARG A 162 -10.49 -2.91 -16.06
N VAL A 163 -11.33 -2.96 -15.03
CA VAL A 163 -11.87 -4.19 -14.47
C VAL A 163 -13.32 -4.30 -14.93
N THR A 164 -13.72 -5.45 -15.47
CA THR A 164 -15.08 -5.70 -15.95
C THR A 164 -15.62 -6.99 -15.34
N LEU A 165 -16.77 -6.93 -14.67
CA LEU A 165 -17.54 -8.11 -14.25
C LEU A 165 -18.70 -8.32 -15.22
N THR A 166 -18.75 -9.49 -15.85
CA THR A 166 -19.87 -9.92 -16.69
C THR A 166 -20.49 -11.18 -16.12
N SER A 167 -21.83 -11.22 -16.01
CA SER A 167 -22.56 -12.42 -15.58
C SER A 167 -23.72 -12.78 -16.49
N ASP A 168 -24.15 -14.04 -16.44
CA ASP A 168 -25.26 -14.58 -17.21
C ASP A 168 -26.62 -14.49 -16.47
N GLY A 169 -27.64 -15.18 -16.96
CA GLY A 169 -29.00 -15.14 -16.41
C GLY A 169 -29.20 -15.86 -15.07
N SER A 170 -28.20 -16.54 -14.51
CA SER A 170 -28.35 -17.41 -13.34
C SER A 170 -27.08 -17.54 -12.47
N VAL A 171 -27.14 -18.41 -11.44
CA VAL A 171 -26.06 -18.81 -10.52
C VAL A 171 -25.10 -17.69 -10.11
N ARG A 172 -25.44 -17.00 -9.03
CA ARG A 172 -24.62 -15.91 -8.50
C ARG A 172 -23.67 -16.42 -7.43
N ARG A 173 -22.57 -15.68 -7.22
CA ARG A 173 -21.56 -15.94 -6.19
C ARG A 173 -21.13 -14.61 -5.58
N ALA A 174 -20.27 -14.67 -4.55
CA ALA A 174 -19.82 -13.52 -3.79
C ALA A 174 -19.00 -12.47 -4.58
N GLY A 175 -18.68 -12.72 -5.85
CA GLY A 175 -18.04 -11.73 -6.71
C GLY A 175 -16.56 -11.57 -6.43
N PHE A 176 -16.09 -10.33 -6.37
CA PHE A 176 -14.69 -10.02 -6.17
C PHE A 176 -14.45 -8.81 -5.28
N THR A 177 -13.32 -8.84 -4.60
CA THR A 177 -12.70 -7.67 -4.00
C THR A 177 -11.25 -7.66 -4.45
N ALA A 178 -10.77 -6.52 -4.89
CA ALA A 178 -9.38 -6.32 -5.24
C ALA A 178 -8.88 -4.99 -4.70
N VAL A 179 -7.60 -4.95 -4.38
CA VAL A 179 -6.88 -3.71 -4.09
C VAL A 179 -6.04 -3.34 -5.29
N TYR A 180 -5.80 -2.05 -5.49
CA TYR A 180 -4.93 -1.57 -6.54
C TYR A 180 -3.98 -0.49 -6.02
N THR A 181 -2.85 -0.35 -6.70
CA THR A 181 -1.90 0.75 -6.51
C THR A 181 -1.32 1.15 -7.86
N GLY A 182 -1.04 2.44 -8.03
CA GLY A 182 -0.09 2.92 -9.02
C GLY A 182 1.29 2.40 -8.66
N GLY A 183 2.02 1.86 -9.62
CA GLY A 183 3.28 1.17 -9.37
C GLY A 183 3.11 -0.22 -8.77
N ALA A 184 4.21 -0.77 -8.25
CA ALA A 184 4.24 -2.07 -7.58
C ALA A 184 3.69 -1.99 -6.15
N VAL A 185 3.21 -3.13 -5.64
CA VAL A 185 3.08 -3.35 -4.19
C VAL A 185 4.48 -3.42 -3.60
N LEU A 186 4.74 -2.68 -2.53
CA LEU A 186 6.06 -2.57 -1.94
C LEU A 186 6.33 -3.77 -1.04
N GLY A 187 7.28 -4.61 -1.44
CA GLY A 187 7.76 -5.74 -0.66
C GLY A 187 8.91 -5.35 0.28
N CYS A 188 9.51 -6.36 0.90
CA CYS A 188 10.70 -6.22 1.73
C CYS A 188 11.95 -5.72 1.00
N ALA A 189 11.97 -5.80 -0.34
CA ALA A 189 13.07 -5.26 -1.14
C ALA A 189 12.90 -3.76 -1.46
N ASP A 190 11.73 -3.19 -1.19
CA ASP A 190 11.32 -1.85 -1.65
C ASP A 190 11.19 -0.84 -0.48
N GLU A 191 11.92 -1.08 0.60
CA GLU A 191 11.87 -0.36 1.89
C GLU A 191 11.92 1.17 1.74
N ALA A 192 12.77 1.68 0.86
CA ALA A 192 12.98 3.11 0.64
C ALA A 192 11.88 3.78 -0.21
N GLU A 193 11.10 3.02 -0.99
CA GLU A 193 10.11 3.60 -1.90
C GLU A 193 8.83 4.08 -1.19
N ALA A 194 8.52 3.52 -0.01
CA ALA A 194 7.32 3.89 0.73
C ALA A 194 7.34 5.35 1.22
N ALA A 195 8.54 5.88 1.49
CA ALA A 195 8.75 7.22 2.02
C ALA A 195 8.42 8.34 1.01
N VAL A 196 8.24 8.01 -0.27
CA VAL A 196 8.09 9.01 -1.35
C VAL A 196 6.78 8.88 -2.14
N ARG A 197 5.84 8.03 -1.71
CA ARG A 197 4.53 7.84 -2.38
C ARG A 197 3.38 8.46 -1.57
N PRO A 198 2.38 9.09 -2.21
CA PRO A 198 1.26 9.72 -1.50
C PRO A 198 0.33 8.71 -0.80
N MET A 199 0.29 7.48 -1.31
CA MET A 199 -0.37 6.31 -0.75
C MET A 199 0.15 5.07 -1.50
N GLY A 200 -0.13 3.88 -0.99
CA GLY A 200 0.29 2.65 -1.64
C GLY A 200 -0.02 1.42 -0.80
N LEU A 201 0.53 0.29 -1.22
CA LEU A 201 0.41 -1.00 -0.51
C LEU A 201 1.79 -1.47 -0.07
N ILE A 202 1.90 -1.94 1.17
CA ILE A 202 3.06 -2.66 1.70
C ILE A 202 2.69 -4.11 2.02
N THR A 203 3.66 -5.01 1.91
CA THR A 203 3.53 -6.44 2.21
C THR A 203 4.89 -7.04 2.55
N ASP A 204 4.91 -8.06 3.39
CA ASP A 204 6.06 -8.96 3.59
C ASP A 204 6.31 -9.89 2.39
N GLY A 205 5.34 -10.03 1.48
CA GLY A 205 5.56 -10.67 0.18
C GLY A 205 4.33 -11.35 -0.42
N ASP A 206 4.49 -11.83 -1.65
CA ASP A 206 3.46 -12.64 -2.29
C ASP A 206 3.61 -14.10 -1.90
N GLY A 207 3.07 -14.50 -0.74
CA GLY A 207 3.01 -15.90 -0.36
C GLY A 207 3.16 -16.13 1.13
N LYS A 208 3.89 -17.19 1.48
CA LYS A 208 4.32 -17.37 2.87
C LYS A 208 5.65 -16.67 3.07
N TYR A 209 5.75 -15.77 4.04
CA TYR A 209 7.01 -15.10 4.35
C TYR A 209 8.12 -16.11 4.67
N PRO A 210 9.39 -15.84 4.32
CA PRO A 210 10.54 -16.59 4.79
C PRO A 210 10.74 -16.54 6.31
N ASN A 211 11.48 -17.51 6.83
CA ASN A 211 11.98 -17.48 8.21
C ASN A 211 13.12 -16.47 8.32
N TYR A 212 13.32 -15.88 9.50
CA TYR A 212 14.34 -14.86 9.76
C TYR A 212 14.24 -13.65 8.84
N GLU A 213 13.03 -13.34 8.37
CA GLU A 213 12.79 -12.17 7.55
C GLU A 213 12.80 -10.93 8.44
N TYR A 214 13.37 -9.86 7.91
CA TYR A 214 13.38 -8.53 8.51
C TYR A 214 13.11 -7.53 7.39
N CYS A 215 12.05 -6.74 7.55
CA CYS A 215 11.66 -5.74 6.58
C CYS A 215 11.27 -4.46 7.29
N GLU A 216 11.66 -3.32 6.76
CA GLU A 216 11.34 -2.01 7.32
C GLU A 216 10.78 -1.08 6.26
N TRP A 217 9.63 -0.46 6.52
CA TRP A 217 9.07 0.58 5.67
C TRP A 217 8.90 1.86 6.47
N VAL A 218 9.44 2.97 5.95
CA VAL A 218 9.15 4.31 6.46
C VAL A 218 8.01 4.89 5.64
N LEU A 219 6.85 5.05 6.26
CA LEU A 219 5.63 5.56 5.66
C LEU A 219 5.57 7.07 5.90
N ALA A 220 5.83 7.86 4.85
CA ALA A 220 5.89 9.32 4.96
C ALA A 220 5.36 10.03 3.68
N PRO A 221 4.05 9.98 3.39
CA PRO A 221 3.47 10.50 2.15
C PRO A 221 3.86 11.95 1.79
N PRO A 222 4.38 12.23 0.56
CA PRO A 222 4.72 13.59 0.12
C PRO A 222 3.50 14.50 0.08
N GLY A 223 3.70 15.78 0.40
CA GLY A 223 2.58 16.74 0.55
C GLY A 223 1.84 16.62 1.88
N GLY A 224 2.18 15.61 2.70
CA GLY A 224 1.77 15.46 4.11
C GLY A 224 2.44 16.46 5.05
N GLY A 225 2.55 17.73 4.65
CA GLY A 225 3.05 18.84 5.47
C GLY A 225 2.10 19.23 6.61
N GLY A 226 1.61 18.25 7.39
CA GLY A 226 0.71 18.48 8.51
C GLY A 226 -0.23 17.33 8.89
N GLY A 227 -0.33 16.26 8.10
CA GLY A 227 -1.51 15.38 8.12
C GLY A 227 -1.39 14.04 8.83
N GLY A 228 -0.18 13.50 9.03
CA GLY A 228 0.02 12.17 9.61
C GLY A 228 -0.23 11.02 8.63
N VAL A 229 -0.10 9.79 9.11
CA VAL A 229 -0.20 8.54 8.32
C VAL A 229 -1.27 7.63 8.89
N ARG A 230 -2.00 6.97 8.00
CA ARG A 230 -2.89 5.85 8.29
C ARG A 230 -2.32 4.60 7.66
N LEU A 231 -2.26 3.53 8.45
CA LEU A 231 -1.97 2.17 8.01
C LEU A 231 -3.23 1.31 8.21
N GLU A 232 -3.78 0.78 7.12
CA GLU A 232 -5.03 0.03 7.12
C GLU A 232 -4.84 -1.37 6.51
N PHE A 233 -5.20 -2.40 7.27
CA PHE A 233 -4.91 -3.79 6.93
C PHE A 233 -5.99 -4.40 6.04
N VAL A 234 -5.54 -5.10 5.00
CA VAL A 234 -6.37 -5.82 4.02
C VAL A 234 -6.37 -7.32 4.30
N ASP A 235 -5.19 -7.88 4.59
CA ASP A 235 -5.01 -9.26 5.09
C ASP A 235 -3.94 -9.24 6.19
N PHE A 236 -4.04 -10.16 7.14
CA PHE A 236 -3.08 -10.28 8.24
C PHE A 236 -3.08 -11.69 8.83
N GLN A 237 -2.01 -12.43 8.58
CA GLN A 237 -1.77 -13.79 9.05
C GLN A 237 -0.28 -14.03 9.30
N THR A 238 0.14 -13.87 10.55
CA THR A 238 1.48 -14.21 11.04
C THR A 238 1.41 -15.32 12.11
N GLU A 239 2.55 -15.88 12.49
CA GLU A 239 2.63 -16.75 13.66
C GLU A 239 2.33 -15.95 14.93
N ALA A 240 1.27 -16.35 15.65
CA ALA A 240 0.85 -15.65 16.86
C ALA A 240 1.94 -15.70 17.92
N PHE A 241 2.33 -14.52 18.44
CA PHE A 241 3.35 -14.34 19.49
C PHE A 241 4.80 -14.68 19.11
N TYR A 242 5.11 -14.94 17.84
CA TYR A 242 6.47 -15.24 17.39
C TYR A 242 6.91 -14.39 16.20
N ASP A 243 5.98 -14.10 15.27
CA ASP A 243 6.22 -13.22 14.13
C ASP A 243 5.43 -11.93 14.28
N PHE A 244 6.14 -10.81 14.21
CA PHE A 244 5.62 -9.51 14.62
C PHE A 244 5.69 -8.50 13.48
N LEU A 245 4.62 -7.71 13.37
CA LEU A 245 4.65 -6.43 12.70
C LEU A 245 4.59 -5.34 13.76
N ASP A 246 5.75 -4.73 14.03
CA ASP A 246 5.87 -3.59 14.93
C ASP A 246 5.62 -2.29 14.16
N ILE A 247 4.73 -1.47 14.67
CA ILE A 247 4.43 -0.14 14.15
C ILE A 247 4.92 0.88 15.15
N GLU A 248 5.84 1.72 14.73
CA GLU A 248 6.43 2.78 15.52
C GLU A 248 6.11 4.16 14.90
N GLU A 249 5.86 5.15 15.74
CA GLU A 249 5.62 6.53 15.30
C GLU A 249 6.85 7.39 15.56
N CYS A 250 7.17 8.26 14.60
CA CYS A 250 8.27 9.21 14.76
C CYS A 250 7.98 10.20 15.90
N ALA A 251 8.82 10.21 16.93
CA ALA A 251 8.64 11.01 18.14
C ALA A 251 9.00 12.49 17.95
N ASP A 252 9.75 12.84 16.91
CA ASP A 252 10.22 14.21 16.66
C ASP A 252 9.16 15.10 15.97
N GLY A 253 7.97 14.56 15.66
CA GLY A 253 7.05 15.19 14.71
C GLY A 253 7.67 15.26 13.31
N ALA A 254 6.94 15.74 12.30
CA ALA A 254 7.54 16.05 10.99
C ALA A 254 8.82 16.87 11.20
N ALA A 255 9.98 16.32 10.84
CA ALA A 255 11.28 16.95 11.01
C ALA A 255 11.27 18.37 10.42
N GLY A 256 11.06 19.34 11.31
CA GLY A 256 10.68 20.70 10.93
C GLY A 256 10.71 21.68 12.11
N ALA A 257 11.47 21.41 13.17
CA ALA A 257 11.78 22.40 14.19
C ALA A 257 13.16 22.14 14.80
N ARG A 258 14.10 23.03 14.50
CA ARG A 258 15.49 23.04 14.95
C ARG A 258 15.64 22.76 16.46
N ARG A 259 16.53 21.84 16.84
CA ARG A 259 17.38 22.03 18.03
C ARG A 259 18.77 22.42 17.56
N GLY A 260 19.11 23.69 17.75
CA GLY A 260 20.46 24.17 17.54
C GLY A 260 21.43 23.41 18.44
N LEU A 261 22.46 22.81 17.84
CA LEU A 261 23.66 22.46 18.58
C LEU A 261 24.28 23.75 19.16
N PRO A 262 24.71 23.76 20.43
CA PRO A 262 25.53 24.85 20.91
C PRO A 262 26.87 24.82 20.16
N ALA A 263 27.24 25.96 19.59
CA ALA A 263 28.54 26.15 18.97
C ALA A 263 29.63 25.94 20.03
N ALA A 264 30.45 24.89 19.86
CA ALA A 264 31.67 24.73 20.62
C ALA A 264 32.69 25.77 20.14
N GLY A 265 32.76 26.90 20.85
CA GLY A 265 33.89 27.80 20.80
C GLY A 265 35.04 27.24 21.63
N GLY A 266 36.27 27.30 21.12
CA GLY A 266 37.46 27.00 21.92
C GLY A 266 38.68 26.61 21.12
N ALA A 267 39.38 27.61 20.61
CA ALA A 267 40.68 27.47 19.95
C ALA A 267 41.74 26.79 20.84
N HIS A 268 42.59 25.95 20.23
CA HIS A 268 43.95 25.78 20.72
C HIS A 268 44.94 25.79 19.55
N LYS A 269 45.68 26.90 19.46
CA LYS A 269 46.92 27.02 18.68
C LYS A 269 47.92 25.96 19.17
N ARG A 270 48.59 25.28 18.23
CA ARG A 270 49.96 24.80 18.43
C ARG A 270 50.84 25.37 17.32
N GLY A 271 51.56 26.43 17.68
CA GLY A 271 52.82 26.76 17.04
C GLY A 271 53.93 25.93 17.66
N GLY A 272 54.94 25.59 16.87
CA GLY A 272 56.14 24.90 17.34
C GLY A 272 57.08 24.59 16.17
N ARG A 273 57.95 25.53 15.85
CA ARG A 273 59.12 25.37 14.97
C ARG A 273 60.32 24.89 15.81
N HIS A 274 61.13 24.03 15.19
CA HIS A 274 62.57 23.76 15.37
C HIS A 274 63.08 23.24 16.73
N ALA A 275 63.64 22.03 16.69
CA ALA A 275 65.08 21.80 16.73
C ALA A 275 65.42 20.69 15.72
#